data_AF-A0A9P5YLP9-F1
#
_entry.id   AF-A0A9P5YLP9-F1
#
_cell.length_a   1.000
_cell.length_b   1.000
_cell.length_c   1.000
_cell.angle_alpha   90.00
_cell.angle_beta   90.00
_cell.angle_gamma   90.00
#
_symmetry.space_group_name_H-M   'P 1'
#
loop_
_entity.id
_entity.type
_entity.pdbx_description
1 polymer ?
#
loop_
_entity_poly.entity_id
_entity_poly.type
_entity_poly.pdbx_seq_one_letter_code
_entity_poly.pdbx_strand_id
1 'polypeptide(L)'
;MDRFVLYDEPLHTSVERFYIPWNQWTQVDPLSVLGAVDGIIPGRKSEECIHLRDIIRRWSQPDSDCTWESIEMAVETIKNSSIFIKDFVPFNTENGTFYSFHHRLFLLAKLILALNQIIRASAEFFYGAEAQIYTVDNEYKLVRLLAWHDNPEVMLATYIVLQQRCTIACKHVKKYLNQIQDAFQTNADNYSISSFDSTVPSERIRMG
;
A
#
# COMPACT_ATOMS: atom_id res chain seq x y z
N MET A 1 -1.47 -23.60 21.29
CA MET A 1 -0.90 -22.55 20.42
C MET A 1 -2.02 -22.08 19.51
N ASP A 2 -2.49 -20.85 19.69
CA ASP A 2 -3.46 -20.25 18.78
C ASP A 2 -2.86 -20.14 17.38
N ARG A 3 -3.62 -20.55 16.37
CA ARG A 3 -3.14 -20.55 14.98
C ARG A 3 -2.86 -19.12 14.55
N PHE A 4 -1.65 -18.87 14.07
CA PHE A 4 -1.31 -17.63 13.37
C PHE A 4 -2.08 -17.59 12.04
N VAL A 5 -3.17 -16.81 11.99
CA VAL A 5 -3.97 -16.65 10.77
C VAL A 5 -3.50 -15.43 10.00
N LEU A 6 -2.86 -15.68 8.86
CA LEU A 6 -2.59 -14.66 7.84
C LEU A 6 -3.73 -14.64 6.83
N TYR A 7 -4.38 -13.50 6.70
CA TYR A 7 -5.39 -13.29 5.67
C TYR A 7 -4.70 -12.80 4.40
N ASP A 8 -4.64 -13.64 3.39
CA ASP A 8 -4.35 -13.21 2.02
C ASP A 8 -5.68 -12.70 1.42
N GLU A 9 -5.92 -11.40 1.54
CA GLU A 9 -7.19 -10.77 1.19
C GLU A 9 -7.02 -9.58 0.22
N PRO A 10 -8.06 -9.20 -0.53
CA PRO A 10 -8.02 -8.03 -1.42
C PRO A 10 -7.77 -6.72 -0.68
N LEU A 11 -7.21 -5.73 -1.38
CA LEU A 11 -6.91 -4.40 -0.83
C LEU A 11 -8.15 -3.76 -0.18
N HIS A 12 -9.29 -3.77 -0.86
CA HIS A 12 -10.54 -3.18 -0.38
C HIS A 12 -10.97 -3.78 0.97
N THR A 13 -11.02 -5.11 1.06
CA THR A 13 -11.35 -5.84 2.29
C THR A 13 -10.38 -5.50 3.43
N SER A 14 -9.09 -5.36 3.12
CA SER A 14 -8.07 -4.94 4.09
C SER A 14 -8.25 -3.50 4.55
N VAL A 15 -8.66 -2.58 3.68
CA VAL A 15 -8.96 -1.20 4.08
C VAL A 15 -10.18 -1.17 5.00
N GLU A 16 -11.25 -1.90 4.68
CA GLU A 16 -12.43 -1.98 5.55
C GLU A 16 -12.12 -2.60 6.91
N ARG A 17 -11.25 -3.62 6.96
CA ARG A 17 -10.90 -4.32 8.20
C ARG A 17 -10.01 -3.48 9.12
N PHE A 18 -9.02 -2.79 8.55
CA PHE A 18 -7.93 -2.19 9.33
C PHE A 18 -8.00 -0.67 9.43
N TYR A 19 -8.99 -0.01 8.83
CA TYR A 19 -9.11 1.44 8.85
C TYR A 19 -10.53 1.87 9.19
N ILE A 20 -10.65 2.99 9.91
CA ILE A 20 -11.94 3.63 10.19
C ILE A 20 -12.57 4.02 8.84
N PRO A 21 -13.83 3.66 8.55
CA PRO A 21 -14.48 4.03 7.29
C PRO A 21 -14.37 5.53 7.00
N TRP A 22 -14.05 5.87 5.76
CA TRP A 22 -13.96 7.27 5.36
C TRP A 22 -15.34 7.92 5.44
N ASN A 23 -15.41 9.06 6.12
CA ASN A 23 -16.62 9.85 6.24
C ASN A 23 -16.47 11.17 5.48
N GLN A 24 -17.14 11.28 4.34
CA GLN A 24 -17.13 12.46 3.47
C GLN A 24 -17.55 13.77 4.17
N TRP A 25 -18.30 13.69 5.27
CA TRP A 25 -18.80 14.87 5.99
C TRP A 25 -17.80 15.42 7.01
N THR A 26 -16.88 14.59 7.50
CA THR A 26 -15.99 14.94 8.60
C THR A 26 -14.52 14.80 8.24
N GLN A 27 -14.20 14.20 7.11
CA GLN A 27 -12.84 13.92 6.67
C GLN A 27 -12.61 14.41 5.24
N VAL A 28 -11.44 15.00 5.02
CA VAL A 28 -10.95 15.34 3.68
C VAL A 28 -10.88 14.07 2.84
N ASP A 29 -11.40 14.12 1.61
CA ASP A 29 -11.30 12.99 0.67
C ASP A 29 -9.82 12.68 0.40
N PRO A 30 -9.35 11.44 0.61
CA PRO A 30 -8.00 11.03 0.24
C PRO A 30 -7.65 11.29 -1.23
N LEU A 31 -8.64 11.33 -2.13
CA LEU A 31 -8.42 11.65 -3.55
C LEU A 31 -8.26 13.16 -3.84
N SER A 32 -8.48 14.03 -2.86
CA SER A 32 -8.32 15.48 -3.05
C SER A 32 -6.92 15.86 -3.56
N VAL A 33 -5.89 15.11 -3.16
CA VAL A 33 -4.50 15.28 -3.63
C VAL A 33 -4.33 14.98 -5.12
N LEU A 34 -5.28 14.28 -5.73
CA LEU A 34 -5.35 13.96 -7.16
C LEU A 34 -6.36 14.84 -7.92
N GLY A 35 -6.91 15.88 -7.26
CA GLY A 35 -7.87 16.80 -7.88
C GLY A 35 -9.30 16.27 -7.95
N ALA A 36 -9.68 15.33 -7.07
CA ALA A 36 -11.07 14.88 -7.00
C ALA A 36 -12.04 15.99 -6.57
N VAL A 37 -13.22 16.00 -7.19
CA VAL A 37 -14.37 16.85 -6.85
C VAL A 37 -15.53 15.94 -6.49
N ASP A 38 -16.16 16.18 -5.33
CA ASP A 38 -17.27 15.36 -4.81
C ASP A 38 -17.00 13.85 -4.79
N GLY A 39 -15.77 13.45 -4.45
CA GLY A 39 -15.42 12.03 -4.35
C GLY A 39 -14.92 11.41 -5.66
N ILE A 40 -14.85 12.14 -6.76
CA ILE A 40 -14.57 11.61 -8.09
C ILE A 40 -13.49 12.44 -8.78
N ILE A 41 -12.49 11.76 -9.34
CA ILE A 41 -11.49 12.41 -10.19
C ILE A 41 -12.12 12.71 -11.56
N PRO A 42 -12.08 13.96 -12.07
CA PRO A 42 -12.68 14.32 -13.35
C PRO A 42 -12.25 13.39 -14.49
N GLY A 43 -13.22 12.91 -15.27
CA GLY A 43 -12.98 12.01 -16.41
C GLY A 43 -12.69 10.55 -16.05
N ARG A 44 -12.81 10.15 -14.77
CA ARG A 44 -12.60 8.77 -14.30
C ARG A 44 -13.89 8.12 -13.81
N LYS A 45 -13.88 6.79 -13.80
CA LYS A 45 -15.00 5.98 -13.30
C LYS A 45 -15.00 5.94 -11.78
N SER A 46 -16.17 5.74 -11.18
CA SER A 46 -16.33 5.67 -9.72
C SER A 46 -15.53 4.51 -9.13
N GLU A 47 -15.53 3.35 -9.79
CA GLU A 47 -14.81 2.16 -9.35
C GLU A 47 -13.29 2.39 -9.30
N GLU A 48 -12.76 3.09 -10.30
CA GLU A 48 -11.34 3.48 -10.36
C GLU A 48 -10.98 4.43 -9.21
N CYS A 49 -11.86 5.39 -8.91
CA CYS A 49 -11.69 6.31 -7.79
C CYS A 49 -11.71 5.58 -6.44
N ILE A 50 -12.62 4.61 -6.25
CA ILE A 50 -12.65 3.77 -5.04
C ILE A 50 -11.32 3.04 -4.87
N HIS A 51 -10.81 2.43 -5.94
CA HIS A 51 -9.55 1.70 -5.90
C HIS A 51 -8.34 2.58 -5.55
N LEU A 52 -8.24 3.76 -6.19
CA LEU A 52 -7.20 4.75 -5.88
C LEU A 52 -7.31 5.27 -4.44
N ARG A 53 -8.53 5.46 -3.95
CA ARG A 53 -8.77 5.90 -2.57
C ARG A 53 -8.24 4.86 -1.59
N ASP A 54 -8.51 3.58 -1.83
CA ASP A 54 -8.02 2.49 -0.99
C ASP A 54 -6.49 2.42 -0.99
N ILE A 55 -5.84 2.63 -2.14
CA ILE A 55 -4.37 2.71 -2.24
C ILE A 55 -3.83 3.84 -1.34
N ILE A 56 -4.34 5.06 -1.49
CA ILE A 56 -3.87 6.23 -0.75
C ILE A 56 -4.11 6.02 0.75
N ARG A 57 -5.32 5.60 1.13
CA ARG A 57 -5.67 5.35 2.54
C ARG A 57 -4.77 4.30 3.17
N ARG A 58 -4.58 3.15 2.50
CA ARG A 58 -3.73 2.08 2.98
C ARG A 58 -2.29 2.55 3.17
N TRP A 59 -1.79 3.43 2.30
CA TRP A 59 -0.43 3.96 2.39
C TRP A 59 -0.24 4.99 3.50
N SER A 60 -1.13 5.98 3.58
CA SER A 60 -0.89 7.23 4.30
C SER A 60 -1.67 7.41 5.60
N GLN A 61 -2.70 6.60 5.85
CA GLN A 61 -3.49 6.71 7.08
C GLN A 61 -2.95 5.80 8.18
N PRO A 62 -3.19 6.16 9.45
CA PRO A 62 -2.99 5.24 10.55
C PRO A 62 -3.96 4.06 10.45
N ASP A 63 -3.52 2.88 10.86
CA ASP A 63 -4.41 1.74 11.04
C ASP A 63 -5.29 1.92 12.30
N SER A 64 -6.39 1.16 12.37
CA SER A 64 -7.38 1.21 13.46
C SER A 64 -6.79 0.96 14.85
N ASP A 65 -5.73 0.15 14.89
CA ASP A 65 -5.05 -0.26 16.11
C ASP A 65 -3.89 0.69 16.46
N CYS A 66 -3.67 1.74 15.66
CA CYS A 66 -2.58 2.70 15.78
C CYS A 66 -1.20 2.03 15.90
N THR A 67 -1.01 0.90 15.21
CA THR A 67 0.28 0.21 15.09
C THR A 67 1.29 1.11 14.38
N TRP A 68 0.83 1.85 13.37
CA TRP A 68 1.65 2.78 12.59
C TRP A 68 0.80 3.95 12.10
N GLU A 69 1.44 5.12 11.94
CA GLU A 69 0.79 6.30 11.36
C GLU A 69 0.75 6.26 9.82
N SER A 70 1.67 5.50 9.21
CA SER A 70 1.73 5.22 7.78
C SER A 70 2.54 3.96 7.50
N ILE A 71 2.35 3.37 6.31
CA ILE A 71 3.15 2.22 5.88
C ILE A 71 4.62 2.61 5.68
N GLU A 72 4.89 3.84 5.26
CA GLU A 72 6.25 4.36 5.15
C GLU A 72 6.98 4.31 6.50
N MET A 73 6.34 4.80 7.56
CA MET A 73 6.91 4.76 8.91
C MET A 73 7.10 3.34 9.43
N ALA A 74 6.16 2.44 9.13
CA ALA A 74 6.29 1.03 9.50
C ALA A 74 7.52 0.39 8.84
N VAL A 75 7.76 0.67 7.55
CA VAL A 75 8.97 0.22 6.85
C VAL A 75 10.23 0.82 7.48
N GLU A 76 10.23 2.11 7.82
CA GLU A 76 11.41 2.75 8.44
C GLU A 76 11.71 2.17 9.82
N THR A 77 10.67 1.83 10.60
CA THR A 77 10.81 1.17 11.90
C THR A 77 11.46 -0.21 11.75
N ILE A 78 10.98 -1.01 10.80
CA ILE A 78 11.57 -2.33 10.52
C ILE A 78 12.97 -2.21 9.95
N LYS A 79 13.25 -1.24 9.08
CA LYS A 79 14.58 -1.00 8.53
C LYS A 79 15.60 -0.67 9.62
N ASN A 80 15.20 0.09 10.64
CA ASN A 80 16.09 0.51 11.72
C ASN A 80 16.10 -0.45 12.92
N SER A 81 15.23 -1.47 12.95
CA SER A 81 15.23 -2.44 14.02
C SER A 81 16.34 -3.48 13.85
N SER A 82 17.13 -3.69 14.89
CA SER A 82 18.05 -4.82 14.97
C SER A 82 17.38 -5.98 15.71
N ILE A 83 17.55 -7.19 15.20
CA ILE A 83 17.18 -8.42 15.91
C ILE A 83 18.42 -9.30 16.08
N PHE A 84 18.38 -10.15 17.08
CA PHE A 84 19.45 -11.07 17.45
C PHE A 84 18.87 -12.48 17.65
N ILE A 85 19.72 -13.50 17.64
CA ILE A 85 19.31 -14.90 17.86
C ILE A 85 18.49 -15.07 19.15
N LYS A 86 18.84 -14.34 20.21
CA LYS A 86 18.15 -14.36 21.51
C LYS A 86 16.70 -13.86 21.46
N ASP A 87 16.31 -13.15 20.39
CA ASP A 87 14.94 -12.65 20.22
C ASP A 87 14.00 -13.73 19.67
N PHE A 88 14.54 -14.88 19.26
CA PHE A 88 13.77 -16.06 18.89
C PHE A 88 13.53 -16.96 20.11
N VAL A 89 12.26 -17.23 20.40
CA VAL A 89 11.85 -17.98 21.58
C VAL A 89 11.92 -19.48 21.30
N PRO A 90 12.78 -20.26 22.01
CA PRO A 90 12.84 -21.70 21.82
C PRO A 90 11.60 -22.40 22.41
N PHE A 91 11.14 -23.45 21.75
CA PHE A 91 10.11 -24.36 22.25
C PHE A 91 10.45 -25.79 21.83
N ASN A 92 10.13 -26.75 22.71
CA ASN A 92 10.44 -28.16 22.47
C ASN A 92 9.23 -28.89 21.88
N THR A 93 9.51 -29.76 20.93
CA THR A 93 8.55 -30.67 20.31
C THR A 93 9.11 -32.09 20.33
N GLU A 94 8.30 -33.08 19.95
CA GLU A 94 8.78 -34.47 19.78
C GLU A 94 9.90 -34.59 18.74
N ASN A 95 9.97 -33.66 17.78
CA ASN A 95 10.95 -33.63 16.69
C ASN A 95 12.20 -32.80 16.99
N GLY A 96 12.33 -32.26 18.21
CA GLY A 96 13.46 -31.42 18.63
C GLY A 96 13.06 -30.02 19.05
N THR A 97 14.06 -29.16 19.22
CA THR A 97 13.90 -27.75 19.60
C THR A 97 13.69 -26.89 18.37
N PHE A 98 12.67 -26.04 18.41
CA PHE A 98 12.34 -25.07 17.38
C PHE A 98 12.24 -23.67 17.96
N TYR A 99 12.23 -22.66 17.09
CA TYR A 99 12.35 -21.25 17.46
C TYR A 99 11.22 -20.40 16.86
N SER A 100 10.72 -19.49 17.70
CA SER A 100 9.59 -18.55 17.55
C SER A 100 9.94 -17.06 17.38
N PHE A 101 9.54 -16.34 16.31
CA PHE A 101 9.51 -14.86 16.30
C PHE A 101 8.15 -14.27 16.75
N HIS A 102 7.36 -15.05 17.51
CA HIS A 102 5.91 -14.92 17.70
C HIS A 102 5.37 -13.53 18.06
N HIS A 103 6.08 -12.72 18.85
CA HIS A 103 5.56 -11.45 19.38
C HIS A 103 5.50 -10.30 18.35
N ARG A 104 6.31 -10.35 17.29
CA ARG A 104 6.35 -9.32 16.22
C ARG A 104 5.92 -9.82 14.85
N LEU A 105 5.68 -11.13 14.73
CA LEU A 105 5.37 -11.78 13.46
C LEU A 105 4.10 -11.22 12.81
N PHE A 106 3.06 -10.94 13.60
CA PHE A 106 1.81 -10.38 13.10
C PHE A 106 2.00 -9.00 12.47
N LEU A 107 2.77 -8.12 13.11
CA LEU A 107 3.04 -6.78 12.62
C LEU A 107 3.81 -6.82 11.29
N LEU A 108 4.85 -7.66 11.24
CA LEU A 108 5.64 -7.86 10.03
C LEU A 108 4.78 -8.40 8.88
N ALA A 109 3.92 -9.37 9.16
CA ALA A 109 3.06 -9.96 8.13
C ALA A 109 1.96 -9.00 7.66
N LYS A 110 1.37 -8.21 8.57
CA LYS A 110 0.42 -7.14 8.23
C LYS A 110 1.08 -6.09 7.33
N LEU A 111 2.36 -5.74 7.58
CA LEU A 111 3.11 -4.82 6.73
C LEU A 111 3.35 -5.40 5.34
N ILE A 112 3.79 -6.67 5.26
CA ILE A 112 4.04 -7.38 4.01
C ILE A 112 2.75 -7.45 3.16
N LEU A 113 1.62 -7.75 3.80
CA LEU A 113 0.30 -7.74 3.16
C LEU A 113 0.01 -6.36 2.55
N ALA A 114 0.13 -5.29 3.34
CA ALA A 114 -0.14 -3.93 2.88
C ALA A 114 0.76 -3.51 1.71
N LEU A 115 2.07 -3.80 1.78
CA LEU A 115 3.01 -3.50 0.70
C LEU A 115 2.67 -4.25 -0.59
N ASN A 116 2.40 -5.57 -0.50
CA ASN A 116 2.01 -6.38 -1.66
C ASN A 116 0.70 -5.88 -2.28
N GLN A 117 -0.30 -5.56 -1.46
CA GLN A 117 -1.60 -5.04 -1.91
C GLN A 117 -1.44 -3.72 -2.66
N ILE A 118 -0.69 -2.76 -2.09
CA ILE A 118 -0.49 -1.44 -2.72
C ILE A 118 0.29 -1.58 -4.03
N ILE A 119 1.36 -2.38 -4.06
CA ILE A 119 2.15 -2.60 -5.28
C ILE A 119 1.29 -3.24 -6.37
N ARG A 120 0.53 -4.28 -6.04
CA ARG A 120 -0.35 -4.97 -7.00
C ARG A 120 -1.42 -4.02 -7.54
N ALA A 121 -2.17 -3.36 -6.66
CA ALA A 121 -3.22 -2.42 -7.02
C ALA A 121 -2.69 -1.28 -7.91
N SER A 122 -1.51 -0.73 -7.57
CA SER A 122 -0.89 0.34 -8.37
C SER A 122 -0.40 -0.15 -9.73
N ALA A 123 0.16 -1.35 -9.81
CA ALA A 123 0.62 -1.91 -11.08
C ALA A 123 -0.56 -2.30 -11.98
N GLU A 124 -1.62 -2.88 -11.42
CA GLU A 124 -2.86 -3.19 -12.15
C GLU A 124 -3.47 -1.93 -12.76
N PHE A 125 -3.44 -0.80 -12.03
CA PHE A 125 -3.90 0.49 -12.51
C PHE A 125 -3.15 0.98 -13.77
N PHE A 126 -1.83 0.81 -13.85
CA PHE A 126 -1.03 1.30 -14.98
C PHE A 126 -0.85 0.29 -16.13
N TYR A 127 -0.75 -0.98 -15.80
CA TYR A 127 -0.22 -2.01 -16.70
C TYR A 127 -1.19 -3.19 -16.88
N GLY A 128 -2.31 -3.20 -16.17
CA GLY A 128 -3.27 -4.31 -16.17
C GLY A 128 -2.83 -5.52 -15.34
N ALA A 129 -3.68 -6.55 -15.33
CA ALA A 129 -3.56 -7.70 -14.43
C ALA A 129 -2.36 -8.63 -14.72
N GLU A 130 -1.80 -8.62 -15.93
CA GLU A 130 -0.72 -9.52 -16.34
C GLU A 130 0.70 -8.94 -16.11
N ALA A 131 0.80 -7.77 -15.50
CA ALA A 131 2.08 -7.13 -15.26
C ALA A 131 2.96 -7.96 -14.30
N GLN A 132 4.25 -8.06 -14.61
CA GLN A 132 5.21 -8.62 -13.65
C GLN A 132 5.41 -7.65 -12.49
N ILE A 133 4.87 -8.03 -11.33
CA ILE A 133 4.88 -7.23 -10.11
C ILE A 133 5.91 -7.72 -9.10
N TYR A 134 6.64 -6.77 -8.53
CA TYR A 134 7.48 -7.02 -7.37
C TYR A 134 6.62 -7.51 -6.19
N THR A 135 7.04 -8.59 -5.54
CA THR A 135 6.37 -9.16 -4.37
C THR A 135 7.37 -9.27 -3.23
N VAL A 136 7.00 -8.78 -2.05
CA VAL A 136 7.87 -8.78 -0.86
C VAL A 136 8.14 -10.20 -0.40
N ASP A 137 7.08 -10.95 -0.12
CA ASP A 137 7.15 -12.35 0.27
C ASP A 137 6.00 -13.10 -0.39
N ASN A 138 6.32 -13.91 -1.39
CA ASN A 138 5.31 -14.68 -2.11
C ASN A 138 4.81 -15.83 -1.23
N GLU A 139 3.50 -15.96 -1.09
CA GLU A 139 2.84 -16.99 -0.25
C GLU A 139 3.28 -16.98 1.22
N TYR A 140 3.85 -15.87 1.70
CA TYR A 140 4.39 -15.72 3.06
C TYR A 140 5.47 -16.75 3.42
N LYS A 141 6.28 -17.19 2.45
CA LYS A 141 7.31 -18.23 2.68
C LYS A 141 8.33 -17.79 3.72
N LEU A 142 8.83 -16.56 3.64
CA LEU A 142 9.81 -16.02 4.58
C LEU A 142 9.17 -15.77 5.96
N VAL A 143 7.94 -15.25 6.00
CA VAL A 143 7.19 -15.08 7.26
C VAL A 143 6.96 -16.43 7.94
N ARG A 144 6.63 -17.49 7.20
CA ARG A 144 6.49 -18.85 7.76
C ARG A 144 7.80 -19.38 8.37
N LEU A 145 8.95 -19.09 7.75
CA LEU A 145 10.26 -19.44 8.33
C LEU A 145 10.51 -18.70 9.65
N LEU A 146 10.04 -17.46 9.79
CA LEU A 146 10.10 -16.72 11.06
C LEU A 146 9.08 -17.20 12.10
N ALA A 147 7.99 -17.84 11.64
CA ALA A 147 6.97 -18.39 12.53
C ALA A 147 7.45 -19.67 13.23
N TRP A 148 8.30 -20.46 12.55
CA TRP A 148 8.80 -21.74 13.04
C TRP A 148 10.02 -22.19 12.22
N HIS A 149 11.20 -22.32 12.85
CA HIS A 149 12.36 -23.03 12.29
C HIS A 149 13.20 -23.71 13.38
N ASP A 150 13.96 -24.74 13.05
CA ASP A 150 14.93 -25.40 13.94
C ASP A 150 16.29 -24.68 14.00
N ASN A 151 16.50 -23.66 13.18
CA ASN A 151 17.78 -22.96 13.04
C ASN A 151 17.57 -21.44 13.17
N PRO A 152 17.94 -20.83 14.30
CA PRO A 152 17.72 -19.42 14.53
C PRO A 152 18.65 -18.52 13.69
N GLU A 153 19.77 -19.03 13.16
CA GLU A 153 20.62 -18.28 12.23
C GLU A 153 19.92 -18.09 10.87
N VAL A 154 19.22 -19.13 10.40
CA VAL A 154 18.38 -19.05 9.19
C VAL A 154 17.23 -18.08 9.40
N MET A 155 16.60 -18.08 10.59
CA MET A 155 15.57 -17.08 10.93
C MET A 155 16.14 -15.66 10.94
N LEU A 156 17.32 -15.44 11.52
CA LEU A 156 17.98 -14.15 11.51
C LEU A 156 18.25 -13.66 10.08
N ALA A 157 18.82 -14.51 9.23
CA ALA A 157 19.05 -14.20 7.82
C ALA A 157 17.74 -13.90 7.07
N THR A 158 16.69 -14.68 7.35
CA THR A 158 15.34 -14.48 6.77
C THR A 158 14.78 -13.11 7.12
N TYR A 159 14.93 -12.67 8.37
CA TYR A 159 14.48 -11.36 8.79
C TYR A 159 15.23 -10.24 8.07
N ILE A 160 16.56 -10.34 7.95
CA ILE A 160 17.38 -9.35 7.22
C ILE A 160 16.94 -9.25 5.76
N VAL A 161 16.64 -10.38 5.12
CA VAL A 161 16.09 -10.41 3.76
C VAL A 161 14.74 -9.70 3.70
N LEU A 162 13.84 -9.95 4.66
CA LEU A 162 12.54 -9.27 4.71
C LEU A 162 12.68 -7.75 4.93
N GLN A 163 13.58 -7.30 5.80
CA GLN A 163 13.87 -5.88 6.00
C GLN A 163 14.28 -5.19 4.69
N GLN A 164 15.20 -5.81 3.95
CA GLN A 164 15.66 -5.29 2.66
C GLN A 164 14.53 -5.27 1.64
N ARG A 165 13.73 -6.34 1.57
CA ARG A 165 12.61 -6.44 0.64
C ARG A 165 11.49 -5.43 0.93
N CYS A 166 11.18 -5.16 2.18
CA CYS A 166 10.25 -4.11 2.59
C CYS A 166 10.77 -2.72 2.20
N THR A 167 12.08 -2.48 2.36
CA THR A 167 12.71 -1.22 1.94
C THR A 167 12.62 -1.01 0.43
N ILE A 168 12.83 -2.05 -0.37
CA ILE A 168 12.67 -2.01 -1.83
C ILE A 168 11.20 -1.78 -2.20
N ALA A 169 10.27 -2.47 -1.53
CA ALA A 169 8.83 -2.31 -1.74
C ALA A 169 8.38 -0.86 -1.53
N CYS A 170 8.84 -0.23 -0.44
CA CYS A 170 8.56 1.18 -0.15
C CYS A 170 8.99 2.11 -1.30
N LYS A 171 10.16 1.85 -1.93
CA LYS A 171 10.59 2.61 -3.11
C LYS A 171 9.67 2.39 -4.32
N HIS A 172 9.21 1.16 -4.54
CA HIS A 172 8.23 0.87 -5.60
C HIS A 172 6.91 1.60 -5.35
N VAL A 173 6.37 1.54 -4.13
CA VAL A 173 5.12 2.25 -3.79
C VAL A 173 5.24 3.75 -4.03
N LYS A 174 6.31 4.38 -3.52
CA LYS A 174 6.56 5.81 -3.76
C LYS A 174 6.64 6.16 -5.24
N LYS A 175 7.32 5.33 -6.04
CA LYS A 175 7.39 5.52 -7.49
C LYS A 175 5.99 5.48 -8.11
N TYR A 176 5.16 4.51 -7.74
CA TYR A 176 3.80 4.41 -8.26
C TYR A 176 2.92 5.58 -7.84
N LEU A 177 2.97 5.99 -6.57
CA LEU A 177 2.20 7.13 -6.08
C LEU A 177 2.58 8.43 -6.80
N ASN A 178 3.88 8.66 -7.04
CA ASN A 178 4.34 9.80 -7.82
C ASN A 178 3.81 9.72 -9.26
N GLN A 179 3.86 8.54 -9.90
CA GLN A 179 3.29 8.37 -11.25
C GLN A 179 1.79 8.64 -11.29
N ILE A 180 1.04 8.23 -10.26
CA ILE A 180 -0.40 8.51 -10.14
C ILE A 180 -0.60 10.02 -10.04
N GLN A 181 0.15 10.68 -9.16
CA GLN A 181 0.08 12.12 -8.96
C GLN A 181 0.41 12.89 -10.25
N ASP A 182 1.50 12.56 -10.94
CA ASP A 182 1.92 13.17 -12.20
C ASP A 182 0.84 12.99 -13.29
N ALA A 183 0.24 11.81 -13.38
CA ALA A 183 -0.80 11.50 -14.35
C ALA A 183 -2.07 12.34 -14.15
N PHE A 184 -2.37 12.76 -12.92
CA PHE A 184 -3.57 13.56 -12.63
C PHE A 184 -3.31 15.07 -12.55
N GLN A 185 -2.11 15.49 -12.12
CA GLN A 185 -1.73 16.91 -12.11
C GLN A 185 -1.52 17.46 -13.53
N THR A 186 -0.84 16.70 -14.40
CA THR A 186 -0.63 17.11 -15.81
C THR A 186 -1.95 17.27 -16.58
N ASN A 187 -2.97 16.49 -16.22
CA ASN A 187 -4.29 16.60 -16.82
C ASN A 187 -5.07 17.82 -16.30
N ALA A 188 -4.96 18.15 -15.01
CA ALA A 188 -5.61 19.35 -14.44
C ALA A 188 -5.10 20.65 -15.10
N ASP A 189 -3.80 20.75 -15.38
CA ASP A 189 -3.23 21.91 -16.07
C ASP A 189 -3.76 22.05 -17.50
N ASN A 190 -3.91 20.94 -18.23
CA ASN A 190 -4.47 20.93 -19.59
C ASN A 190 -5.95 21.33 -19.65
N TYR A 191 -6.76 20.99 -18.64
CA TYR A 191 -8.15 21.44 -18.55
C TYR A 191 -8.29 22.91 -18.10
N SER A 192 -7.27 23.48 -17.45
CA SER A 192 -7.29 24.90 -17.06
C SER A 192 -7.07 25.85 -18.25
N ILE A 193 -6.41 25.36 -19.32
CA ILE A 193 -6.05 26.16 -20.50
C ILE A 193 -7.21 26.24 -21.52
N SER A 194 -8.25 25.40 -21.43
CA SER A 194 -9.33 25.36 -22.43
C SER A 194 -10.50 26.32 -22.18
N SER A 195 -10.38 27.32 -21.29
CA SER A 195 -11.49 28.23 -20.97
C SER A 195 -11.34 29.69 -21.46
N PHE A 196 -10.31 30.02 -22.23
CA PHE A 196 -10.02 31.42 -22.59
C PHE A 196 -10.01 31.81 -24.08
N ASP A 197 -10.40 30.92 -24.99
CA ASP A 197 -10.59 31.29 -26.41
C ASP A 197 -12.02 30.95 -26.89
N SER A 198 -13.00 31.65 -26.32
CA SER A 198 -14.32 31.84 -26.95
C SER A 198 -14.45 33.27 -27.42
N THR A 199 -13.73 33.61 -28.50
CA THR A 199 -14.01 34.76 -29.35
C THR A 199 -14.33 34.25 -30.75
N VAL A 200 -15.58 33.85 -30.97
CA VAL A 200 -16.11 33.79 -32.34
C VAL A 200 -16.48 35.23 -32.73
N PRO A 201 -15.88 35.81 -33.77
CA PRO A 201 -16.17 37.18 -34.19
C PRO A 201 -17.61 37.32 -34.67
N SER A 202 -18.30 38.35 -34.19
CA SER A 202 -19.61 38.76 -34.70
C SER A 202 -19.46 39.40 -36.09
N GLU A 203 -19.53 38.61 -37.15
CA GLU A 203 -19.78 39.12 -38.50
C GLU A 203 -21.22 38.81 -38.93
N ARG A 204 -22.08 39.83 -38.85
CA ARG A 204 -23.16 40.10 -39.81
C ARG A 204 -23.87 41.38 -39.39
N ILE A 205 -23.66 42.45 -40.14
CA ILE A 205 -24.71 43.27 -40.79
C ILE A 205 -23.97 44.22 -41.76
N ARG A 206 -24.10 43.94 -43.05
CA ARG A 206 -24.23 44.99 -44.07
C ARG A 206 -25.44 44.61 -44.93
N MET A 207 -26.57 45.21 -44.61
CA MET A 207 -27.64 45.48 -45.55
C MET A 207 -27.35 46.84 -46.21
N GLY A 208 -27.66 46.96 -47.50
CA GLY A 208 -27.70 48.24 -48.23
C GLY A 208 -26.56 48.42 -49.22
#